data_AF-X0Z6I8-F1
#
_entry.id   AF-X0Z6I8-F1
#
_cell.length_a   1.000
_cell.length_b   1.000
_cell.length_c   1.000
_cell.angle_alpha   90.00
_cell.angle_beta   90.00
_cell.angle_gamma   90.00
#
_symmetry.space_group_name_H-M   'P 1'
#
loop_
_entity.id
_entity.type
_entity.pdbx_description
1 polymer ?
#
loop_
_entity_poly.entity_id
_entity_poly.type
_entity_poly.pdbx_seq_one_letter_code
_entity_poly.pdbx_strand_id
1 'polypeptide(L)'
;LINPSLFILSKAMDEEAERKILQIGANKVVSPYKLSGLKIAQGLIRPTLVDFVDLIIRRKELSLYMEEFAVKKGSQIVNRNLRESDIRRTANVIVVAVKKPGEELVFNPSPDTKMETGDILLVLGDKNAVNQFENIYLRALS
;
A
#
# COMPACT_ATOMS: atom_id res chain seq x y z
N LEU A 1 -10.07 24.87 -10.77
CA LEU A 1 -10.35 24.32 -9.42
C LEU A 1 -9.99 25.36 -8.38
N ILE A 2 -10.85 25.57 -7.36
CA ILE A 2 -10.70 26.64 -6.34
C ILE A 2 -9.52 26.35 -5.39
N ASN A 3 -9.06 25.10 -5.29
CA ASN A 3 -7.83 24.75 -4.61
C ASN A 3 -7.09 23.64 -5.39
N PRO A 4 -5.94 23.92 -6.02
CA PRO A 4 -5.19 22.94 -6.81
C PRO A 4 -4.45 21.90 -5.96
N SER A 5 -4.36 22.05 -4.64
CA SER A 5 -3.70 21.05 -3.76
C SER A 5 -4.63 19.94 -3.26
N LEU A 6 -5.94 20.01 -3.57
CA LEU A 6 -6.88 18.96 -3.18
C LEU A 6 -6.74 17.73 -4.09
N PHE A 7 -6.69 16.56 -3.47
CA PHE A 7 -6.79 15.27 -4.17
C PHE A 7 -8.28 14.90 -4.35
N ILE A 8 -8.74 14.93 -5.60
CA ILE A 8 -10.12 14.64 -6.01
C ILE A 8 -10.21 13.19 -6.47
N LEU A 9 -10.86 12.36 -5.63
CA LEU A 9 -11.26 11.00 -5.97
C LEU A 9 -12.74 11.01 -6.37
N SER A 10 -13.08 10.46 -7.55
CA SER A 10 -14.45 10.42 -8.04
C SER A 10 -14.87 9.02 -8.48
N LYS A 11 -16.19 8.79 -8.54
CA LYS A 11 -16.80 7.55 -9.05
C LYS A 11 -17.33 7.78 -10.46
N ALA A 12 -17.04 6.85 -11.37
CA ALA A 12 -17.68 6.78 -12.69
C ALA A 12 -18.62 5.58 -12.78
N MET A 13 -19.67 5.70 -13.60
CA MET A 13 -20.60 4.60 -13.89
C MET A 13 -20.20 3.81 -15.14
N ASP A 14 -19.49 4.44 -16.08
CA ASP A 14 -19.05 3.87 -17.34
C ASP A 14 -17.75 4.54 -17.80
N GLU A 15 -17.18 4.06 -18.92
CA GLU A 15 -15.91 4.54 -19.46
C GLU A 15 -16.00 5.97 -20.06
N GLU A 16 -17.19 6.40 -20.47
CA GLU A 16 -17.38 7.76 -20.97
C GLU A 16 -17.35 8.77 -19.82
N ALA A 17 -18.08 8.49 -18.74
CA ALA A 17 -18.06 9.26 -17.51
C ALA A 17 -16.65 9.30 -16.90
N GLU A 18 -15.93 8.18 -16.89
CA GLU A 18 -14.55 8.11 -16.39
C GLU A 18 -13.64 9.09 -17.14
N ARG A 19 -13.66 9.06 -18.48
CA ARG A 19 -12.88 9.97 -19.31
C ARG A 19 -13.24 11.44 -19.06
N LYS A 20 -14.53 11.78 -19.01
CA LYS A 20 -14.98 13.15 -18.75
C LYS A 20 -14.55 13.64 -17.37
N ILE A 21 -14.67 12.80 -16.34
CA ILE A 21 -14.30 13.16 -14.96
C ILE A 21 -12.80 13.39 -14.82
N LEU A 22 -11.97 12.59 -15.50
CA LEU A 22 -10.52 12.82 -15.57
C LEU A 22 -10.20 14.14 -16.28
N GLN A 23 -10.85 14.42 -17.42
CA GLN A 23 -10.62 15.64 -18.20
C GLN A 23 -10.96 16.93 -17.42
N ILE A 24 -11.93 16.88 -16.50
CA ILE A 24 -12.29 18.04 -15.65
C ILE A 24 -11.44 18.18 -14.39
N GLY A 25 -10.40 17.34 -14.24
CA GLY A 25 -9.36 17.53 -13.22
C GLY A 25 -9.50 16.65 -11.97
N ALA A 26 -10.26 15.56 -12.00
CA ALA A 26 -10.17 14.55 -10.95
C ALA A 26 -8.78 13.88 -10.96
N ASN A 27 -8.16 13.70 -9.79
CA ASN A 27 -6.86 13.05 -9.69
C ASN A 27 -6.96 11.54 -9.88
N LYS A 28 -8.08 10.94 -9.48
CA LYS A 28 -8.35 9.52 -9.65
C LYS A 28 -9.85 9.27 -9.82
N VAL A 29 -10.18 8.34 -10.71
CA VAL A 29 -11.55 7.88 -10.91
C VAL A 29 -11.62 6.38 -10.64
N VAL A 30 -12.68 5.96 -9.97
CA VAL A 30 -12.97 4.54 -9.71
C VAL A 30 -14.25 4.18 -10.45
N SER A 31 -14.22 3.09 -11.21
CA SER A 31 -15.40 2.51 -11.87
C SER A 31 -15.83 1.23 -11.13
N PRO A 32 -16.81 1.29 -10.22
CA PRO A 32 -17.20 0.13 -9.42
C PRO A 32 -17.78 -1.01 -10.24
N TYR A 33 -18.45 -0.72 -11.36
CA TYR A 33 -19.02 -1.75 -12.23
C TYR A 33 -17.92 -2.54 -12.95
N LYS A 34 -16.90 -1.84 -13.47
CA LYS A 34 -15.72 -2.48 -14.09
C LYS A 34 -14.96 -3.34 -13.09
N LEU A 35 -14.70 -2.81 -11.89
CA LEU A 35 -14.01 -3.54 -10.82
C LEU A 35 -14.82 -4.76 -10.34
N SER A 36 -16.14 -4.60 -10.16
CA SER A 36 -17.03 -5.69 -9.76
C SER A 36 -17.10 -6.77 -10.83
N GLY A 37 -17.24 -6.39 -12.10
CA GLY A 37 -17.26 -7.34 -13.22
C GLY A 37 -15.97 -8.15 -13.31
N LEU A 38 -14.81 -7.49 -13.20
CA LEU A 38 -13.51 -8.18 -13.15
C LEU A 38 -13.43 -9.12 -11.94
N LYS A 39 -13.90 -8.68 -10.77
CA LYS A 39 -13.91 -9.50 -9.56
C LYS A 39 -14.80 -10.74 -9.70
N ILE A 40 -15.98 -10.63 -10.31
CA ILE A 40 -16.87 -11.76 -10.59
C ILE A 40 -16.18 -12.77 -11.51
N ALA A 41 -15.59 -12.30 -12.61
CA ALA A 41 -14.85 -13.17 -13.54
C ALA A 41 -13.67 -13.87 -12.85
N GLN A 42 -12.89 -13.13 -12.05
CA GLN A 42 -11.79 -13.69 -11.27
C GLN A 42 -12.27 -14.65 -10.17
N GLY A 43 -13.48 -14.45 -9.62
CA GLY A 43 -14.06 -15.38 -8.65
C GLY A 43 -14.31 -16.77 -9.21
N LEU A 44 -14.60 -16.89 -10.51
CA LEU A 44 -14.73 -18.18 -11.19
C LEU A 44 -13.38 -18.81 -11.53
N ILE A 45 -12.42 -18.01 -11.98
CA ILE A 45 -11.14 -18.52 -12.51
C ILE A 45 -10.11 -18.72 -11.39
N ARG A 46 -10.12 -17.84 -10.39
CA ARG A 46 -9.12 -17.74 -9.31
C ARG A 46 -9.77 -17.38 -7.96
N PRO A 47 -10.71 -18.19 -7.45
CA PRO A 47 -11.47 -17.89 -6.22
C PRO A 47 -10.56 -17.57 -5.04
N THR A 48 -9.55 -18.40 -4.79
CA THR A 48 -8.61 -18.22 -3.66
C THR A 48 -7.86 -16.89 -3.71
N LEU A 49 -7.53 -16.38 -4.90
CA LEU A 49 -6.88 -15.09 -5.05
C LEU A 49 -7.83 -13.94 -4.68
N VAL A 50 -9.08 -14.03 -5.12
CA VAL A 50 -10.11 -13.03 -4.78
C VAL A 50 -10.37 -13.01 -3.28
N ASP A 51 -10.49 -14.17 -2.64
CA ASP A 51 -10.68 -14.30 -1.20
C ASP A 51 -9.50 -13.68 -0.43
N PHE A 52 -8.27 -13.93 -0.87
CA PHE A 52 -7.07 -13.36 -0.25
C PHE A 52 -7.02 -11.83 -0.35
N VAL A 53 -7.36 -11.26 -1.51
CA VAL A 53 -7.43 -9.80 -1.69
C VAL A 53 -8.53 -9.20 -0.83
N ASP A 54 -9.70 -9.84 -0.76
CA ASP A 54 -10.80 -9.39 0.10
C ASP A 54 -10.43 -9.43 1.57
N LEU A 55 -9.71 -10.46 2.00
CA LEU A 55 -9.13 -10.59 3.33
C LEU A 55 -8.26 -9.38 3.69
N ILE A 56 -7.32 -9.01 2.81
CA ILE A 56 -6.43 -7.85 3.03
C ILE A 56 -7.24 -6.55 3.15
N ILE A 57 -8.26 -6.36 2.30
CA ILE A 57 -9.06 -5.13 2.26
C ILE A 57 -10.00 -5.04 3.45
N ARG A 58 -10.61 -6.16 3.85
CA ARG A 58 -11.58 -6.25 4.96
C ARG A 58 -10.81 -6.34 6.28
N ARG A 59 -10.33 -5.20 6.78
CA ARG A 59 -9.63 -5.00 8.07
C ARG A 59 -10.37 -5.51 9.33
N LYS A 60 -11.53 -6.16 9.21
CA LYS A 60 -12.43 -6.51 10.32
C LYS A 60 -12.40 -7.97 10.75
N GLU A 61 -11.98 -8.93 9.93
CA GLU A 61 -12.25 -10.35 10.23
C GLU A 61 -11.05 -11.30 10.21
N LEU A 62 -9.83 -10.82 9.98
CA LEU A 62 -8.66 -11.69 9.89
C LEU A 62 -7.40 -11.11 10.52
N SER A 63 -6.49 -12.03 10.82
CA SER A 63 -5.14 -11.83 11.37
C SER A 63 -4.15 -11.24 10.37
N LEU A 64 -4.58 -10.64 9.26
CA LEU A 64 -3.69 -10.14 8.21
C LEU A 64 -4.05 -8.70 7.82
N TYR A 65 -3.09 -7.80 8.00
CA TYR A 65 -3.16 -6.36 7.84
C TYR A 65 -2.10 -5.91 6.86
N MET A 66 -2.51 -5.13 5.87
CA MET A 66 -1.61 -4.43 4.95
C MET A 66 -1.71 -2.94 5.21
N GLU A 67 -0.58 -2.31 5.53
CA GLU A 67 -0.51 -0.88 5.80
C GLU A 67 0.60 -0.22 4.98
N GLU A 68 0.37 1.04 4.67
CA GLU A 68 1.33 1.92 4.02
C GLU A 68 2.01 2.80 5.07
N PHE A 69 3.34 2.86 5.04
CA PHE A 69 4.12 3.67 5.96
C PHE A 69 5.13 4.56 5.23
N ALA A 70 5.18 5.82 5.60
CA ALA A 70 6.25 6.72 5.19
C ALA A 70 7.46 6.61 6.14
N VAL A 71 8.65 6.39 5.58
CA VAL A 71 9.90 6.43 6.32
C VAL A 71 10.26 7.88 6.58
N LYS A 72 10.20 8.30 7.84
CA LYS A 72 10.47 9.67 8.25
C LYS A 72 11.94 9.85 8.62
N LYS A 73 12.39 11.11 8.64
CA LYS A 73 13.71 11.44 9.18
C LYS A 73 13.77 10.99 10.64
N GLY A 74 14.83 10.27 11.01
CA GLY A 74 15.01 9.74 12.37
C GLY A 74 14.39 8.36 12.62
N SER A 75 13.69 7.76 11.65
CA SER A 75 13.26 6.36 11.73
C SER A 75 14.47 5.43 11.84
N GLN A 76 14.42 4.43 12.73
CA GLN A 76 15.50 3.48 13.00
C GLN A 76 15.95 2.67 11.78
N ILE A 77 15.03 2.51 10.81
CA ILE A 77 15.27 1.76 9.57
C ILE A 77 16.11 2.53 8.54
N VAL A 78 16.26 3.85 8.69
CA VAL A 78 16.99 4.68 7.72
C VAL A 78 18.45 4.23 7.61
N ASN A 79 18.94 4.18 6.37
CA ASN A 79 20.27 3.72 5.98
C ASN A 79 20.58 2.23 6.20
N ARG A 80 19.60 1.42 6.61
CA ARG A 80 19.74 -0.05 6.67
C ARG A 80 19.15 -0.68 5.43
N ASN A 81 19.74 -1.76 4.94
CA ASN A 81 19.07 -2.61 3.96
C ASN A 81 18.08 -3.58 4.63
N LEU A 82 17.20 -4.19 3.84
CA LEU A 82 16.21 -5.13 4.35
C LEU A 82 16.85 -6.31 5.09
N ARG A 83 18.01 -6.80 4.62
CA ARG A 83 18.76 -7.89 5.28
C ARG A 83 19.24 -7.49 6.68
N GLU A 84 19.80 -6.30 6.84
CA GLU A 84 20.35 -5.76 8.09
C GLU A 84 19.27 -5.27 9.06
N SER A 85 18.08 -4.97 8.56
CA SER A 85 16.99 -4.41 9.36
C SER A 85 16.38 -5.43 10.34
N ASP A 86 16.55 -6.73 10.09
CA ASP A 86 15.96 -7.83 10.86
C ASP A 86 14.44 -7.71 11.05
N ILE A 87 13.73 -6.98 10.18
CA ILE A 87 12.29 -6.69 10.28
C ILE A 87 11.47 -7.97 10.42
N ARG A 88 11.72 -8.95 9.55
CA ARG A 88 10.99 -10.22 9.55
C ARG A 88 11.23 -11.00 10.84
N ARG A 89 12.46 -10.98 11.39
CA ARG A 89 12.80 -11.71 12.62
C ARG A 89 12.22 -11.03 13.86
N THR A 90 12.24 -9.69 13.89
CA THR A 90 11.90 -8.91 15.09
C THR A 90 10.42 -8.57 15.19
N ALA A 91 9.82 -8.12 14.08
CA ALA A 91 8.42 -7.67 14.05
C ALA A 91 7.48 -8.66 13.37
N ASN A 92 7.99 -9.75 12.78
CA ASN A 92 7.19 -10.76 12.07
C ASN A 92 6.29 -10.18 10.96
N VAL A 93 6.80 -9.17 10.23
CA VAL A 93 6.13 -8.58 9.06
C VAL A 93 6.90 -8.85 7.77
N ILE A 94 6.20 -8.74 6.65
CA ILE A 94 6.73 -8.84 5.29
C ILE A 94 6.69 -7.45 4.66
N VAL A 95 7.83 -6.96 4.18
CA VAL A 95 7.88 -5.77 3.30
C VAL A 95 7.54 -6.23 1.89
N VAL A 96 6.32 -5.96 1.45
CA VAL A 96 5.78 -6.41 0.15
C VAL A 96 6.31 -5.55 -0.98
N ALA A 97 6.45 -4.25 -0.74
CA ALA A 97 6.94 -3.31 -1.73
C ALA A 97 7.58 -2.08 -1.08
N VAL A 98 8.45 -1.42 -1.84
CA VAL A 98 9.05 -0.11 -1.51
C VAL A 98 8.82 0.81 -2.69
N LYS A 99 8.44 2.05 -2.40
CA LYS A 99 8.36 3.13 -3.39
C LYS A 99 9.27 4.26 -2.97
N LYS A 100 10.27 4.56 -3.79
CA LYS A 100 11.12 5.75 -3.62
C LYS A 100 10.38 7.01 -4.06
N PRO A 101 10.72 8.20 -3.53
CA PRO A 101 10.12 9.45 -3.97
C PRO A 101 10.26 9.66 -5.49
N GLY A 102 9.15 9.83 -6.19
CA GLY A 102 9.14 10.06 -7.64
C GLY A 102 9.37 8.82 -8.52
N GLU A 103 9.54 7.64 -7.91
CA GLU A 103 9.73 6.39 -8.64
C GLU A 103 8.47 5.51 -8.61
N GLU A 104 8.47 4.49 -9.47
CA GLU A 104 7.47 3.43 -9.46
C GLU A 104 7.60 2.54 -8.23
N LEU A 105 6.50 1.87 -7.89
CA LEU A 105 6.47 0.91 -6.78
C LEU A 105 7.27 -0.34 -7.16
N VAL A 106 8.27 -0.70 -6.35
CA VAL A 106 9.06 -1.92 -6.52
C VAL A 106 8.47 -3.03 -5.63
N PHE A 107 7.86 -4.03 -6.27
CA PHE A 107 7.37 -5.23 -5.59
C PHE A 107 8.51 -6.20 -5.28
N ASN A 108 8.37 -6.94 -4.17
CA ASN A 108 9.37 -7.90 -3.69
C ASN A 108 10.79 -7.30 -3.69
N PRO A 109 11.01 -6.24 -2.89
CA PRO A 109 12.28 -5.54 -2.85
C PRO A 109 13.44 -6.49 -2.54
N SER A 110 14.61 -6.22 -3.14
CA SER A 110 15.82 -7.01 -2.87
C SER A 110 16.19 -6.93 -1.38
N PRO A 111 16.78 -7.99 -0.79
CA PRO A 111 17.36 -7.89 0.56
C PRO A 111 18.39 -6.75 0.70
N ASP A 112 19.01 -6.36 -0.41
CA ASP A 112 19.99 -5.26 -0.49
C ASP A 112 19.34 -3.88 -0.68
N THR A 113 18.01 -3.80 -0.83
CA THR A 113 17.29 -2.53 -0.93
C THR A 113 17.51 -1.72 0.35
N LYS A 114 18.19 -0.59 0.20
CA LYS A 114 18.47 0.36 1.28
C LYS A 114 17.28 1.27 1.52
N MET A 115 16.88 1.37 2.79
CA MET A 115 15.76 2.21 3.23
C MET A 115 16.22 3.65 3.46
N GLU A 116 15.49 4.59 2.89
CA GLU A 116 15.82 6.01 2.88
C GLU A 116 14.65 6.86 3.38
N THR A 117 14.95 8.07 3.83
CA THR A 117 13.91 9.02 4.23
C THR A 117 13.06 9.41 3.03
N GLY A 118 11.74 9.37 3.18
CA GLY A 118 10.79 9.64 2.11
C GLY A 118 10.28 8.39 1.40
N ASP A 119 10.90 7.23 1.62
CA ASP A 119 10.40 5.96 1.10
C ASP A 119 9.01 5.67 1.64
N ILE A 120 8.18 5.07 0.79
CA ILE A 120 6.91 4.46 1.18
C ILE A 120 7.07 2.95 1.22
N LEU A 121 6.71 2.36 2.34
CA LEU A 121 6.71 0.92 2.57
C LEU A 121 5.28 0.37 2.54
N LEU A 122 5.07 -0.72 1.80
CA LEU A 122 3.88 -1.55 1.95
C LEU A 122 4.25 -2.78 2.79
N VAL A 123 3.65 -2.87 3.97
CA VAL A 123 3.97 -3.90 4.98
C VAL A 123 2.76 -4.77 5.24
N LEU A 124 2.98 -6.08 5.30
CA LEU A 124 1.96 -7.11 5.53
C LEU A 124 2.32 -7.93 6.77
N GLY A 125 1.36 -8.11 7.68
CA GLY A 125 1.51 -8.95 8.89
C GLY A 125 0.23 -8.94 9.70
N ASP A 126 0.19 -9.57 10.87
CA ASP A 126 -0.95 -9.37 11.77
C ASP A 126 -0.96 -7.96 12.39
N LYS A 127 -2.09 -7.57 12.99
CA LYS A 127 -2.25 -6.22 13.56
C LYS A 127 -1.16 -5.89 14.58
N ASN A 128 -0.80 -6.84 15.43
CA ASN A 128 0.19 -6.60 16.48
C ASN A 128 1.59 -6.50 15.89
N ALA A 129 1.93 -7.38 14.94
CA ALA A 129 3.17 -7.36 14.18
C ALA A 129 3.36 -6.02 13.43
N VAL A 130 2.32 -5.54 12.74
CA VAL A 130 2.36 -4.24 12.03
C VAL A 130 2.52 -3.07 13.00
N ASN A 131 1.80 -3.06 14.13
CA ASN A 131 1.97 -2.03 15.16
C ASN A 131 3.38 -2.07 15.78
N GLN A 132 3.90 -3.27 16.05
CA GLN A 132 5.25 -3.44 16.59
C GLN A 132 6.30 -2.96 15.59
N PHE A 133 6.12 -3.26 14.30
CA PHE A 133 6.97 -2.75 13.23
C PHE A 133 7.01 -1.22 13.24
N GLU A 134 5.86 -0.56 13.26
CA GLU A 134 5.80 0.91 13.29
C GLU A 134 6.53 1.47 14.52
N ASN A 135 6.30 0.88 15.69
CA ASN A 135 6.88 1.34 16.95
C ASN A 135 8.41 1.19 17.00
N ILE A 136 8.95 0.07 16.51
CA ILE A 136 10.39 -0.21 16.56
C ILE A 136 11.14 0.54 15.45
N TYR A 137 10.60 0.54 14.24
CA TYR A 137 11.35 0.93 13.04
C TYR A 137 11.07 2.34 12.55
N LEU A 138 9.87 2.86 12.78
CA LEU A 138 9.41 4.09 12.13
C LEU A 138 9.26 5.28 13.08
N ARG A 139 9.01 5.05 14.36
CA ARG A 139 9.02 6.14 15.35
C ARG A 139 10.43 6.73 15.48
N ALA A 140 10.50 8.06 15.41
CA ALA A 140 11.73 8.77 15.70
C ALA A 140 12.05 8.62 17.20
N LEU A 141 13.31 8.35 17.53
CA LEU A 141 13.78 8.52 18.90
C LEU A 141 13.67 10.03 19.20
N SER A 142 12.82 10.37 20.16
CA SER A 142 12.73 11.71 20.76
C SER A 142 14.05 12.12 21.38
#